data_AF-A0A9E6ZMA2-F1
#
_entry.id   AF-A0A9E6ZMA2-F1
#
_cell.length_a   1.000
_cell.length_b   1.000
_cell.length_c   1.000
_cell.angle_alpha   90.00
_cell.angle_beta   90.00
_cell.angle_gamma   90.00
#
_symmetry.space_group_name_H-M   'P 1'
#
loop_
_entity.id
_entity.type
_entity.pdbx_description
1 polymer ?
#
loop_
_entity_poly.entity_id
_entity_poly.type
_entity_poly.pdbx_seq_one_letter_code
_entity_poly.pdbx_strand_id
1 'polypeptide(L)' 'MRNPYNYFFHHDTGTYQFITKNNITYRVAFIEDSTLTTVSTTGMTFDSIYQVVIEKISDELEPLDARVF' A
#
# COMPACT_ATOMS: atom_id res chain seq x y z
N MET A 1 -0.70 -15.09 16.87
CA MET A 1 0.20 -14.01 16.42
C MET A 1 -0.51 -12.69 16.64
N ARG A 2 0.02 -11.80 17.49
CA ARG A 2 -0.55 -10.44 17.63
C ARG A 2 -0.13 -9.66 16.40
N ASN A 3 -1.08 -9.34 15.53
CA ASN A 3 -0.84 -8.47 14.39
C ASN A 3 -0.40 -7.10 14.96
N PRO A 4 0.80 -6.59 14.64
CA PRO A 4 1.28 -5.34 15.21
C PRO A 4 0.51 -4.11 14.70
N TYR A 5 -0.31 -4.29 13.66
CA TYR A 5 -1.08 -3.24 13.00
C TYR A 5 -2.56 -3.59 12.97
N ASN A 6 -3.39 -2.61 13.31
CA ASN A 6 -4.81 -2.67 13.05
C ASN A 6 -5.02 -2.33 11.58
N TYR A 7 -5.42 -3.31 10.78
CA TYR A 7 -5.82 -3.10 9.41
C TYR A 7 -7.13 -3.84 9.11
N PHE A 8 -7.85 -3.34 8.13
CA PHE A 8 -9.08 -3.95 7.64
C PHE A 8 -9.29 -3.62 6.18
N PHE A 9 -10.02 -4.50 5.48
CA PHE A 9 -10.31 -4.33 4.06
C PHE A 9 -11.63 -3.58 3.88
N HIS A 10 -11.59 -2.45 3.18
CA HIS A 10 -12.77 -1.72 2.75
C HIS A 10 -13.24 -2.26 1.41
N HIS A 11 -14.37 -2.97 1.43
CA HIS A 11 -14.97 -3.54 0.22
C HIS A 11 -15.40 -2.48 -0.79
N ASP A 12 -15.95 -1.35 -0.33
CA ASP A 12 -16.48 -0.30 -1.22
C ASP A 12 -15.39 0.37 -2.07
N THR A 13 -14.19 0.52 -1.52
CA THR A 13 -13.05 1.15 -2.19
C THR A 13 -12.03 0.15 -2.71
N GLY A 14 -12.18 -1.15 -2.40
CA GLY A 14 -11.21 -2.18 -2.75
C GLY A 14 -9.83 -1.97 -2.11
N THR A 15 -9.76 -1.32 -0.95
CA THR A 15 -8.49 -0.91 -0.33
C THR A 15 -8.34 -1.43 1.08
N TYR A 16 -7.11 -1.67 1.50
CA TYR A 16 -6.79 -1.87 2.92
C TYR A 16 -6.64 -0.53 3.63
N GLN A 17 -7.21 -0.41 4.81
CA GLN A 17 -6.94 0.70 5.71
C GLN A 17 -6.05 0.26 6.86
N PHE A 18 -5.02 1.04 7.12
CA PHE A 18 -4.07 0.85 8.21
C PHE A 18 -4.15 2.03 9.16
N ILE A 19 -4.40 1.75 10.43
CA ILE A 19 -4.45 2.79 11.47
C ILE A 19 -3.20 2.65 12.33
N THR A 20 -2.40 3.69 12.36
CA THR A 20 -1.19 3.74 13.19
C THR A 20 -1.54 4.00 14.66
N LYS A 21 -0.55 3.83 15.55
CA LYS A 21 -0.69 4.16 16.98
C LYS A 21 -0.98 5.63 17.25
N ASN A 22 -0.60 6.51 16.32
CA ASN A 22 -0.83 7.95 16.41
C ASN A 22 -2.16 8.37 15.75
N ASN A 23 -3.05 7.40 15.51
CA ASN A 23 -4.35 7.60 14.86
C ASN A 23 -4.28 8.12 13.40
N ILE A 24 -3.12 8.01 12.76
CA ILE A 24 -2.97 8.34 11.34
C ILE A 24 -3.49 7.17 10.52
N THR A 25 -4.38 7.46 9.58
CA THR A 25 -5.00 6.45 8.71
C THR A 25 -4.39 6.51 7.33
N TYR A 26 -3.89 5.36 6.88
CA TYR A 26 -3.41 5.15 5.52
C TYR A 26 -4.33 4.21 4.77
N ARG A 27 -4.56 4.52 3.50
CA ARG A 27 -5.24 3.68 2.53
C ARG A 27 -4.21 3.07 1.59
N VAL A 28 -4.27 1.76 1.42
CA VAL A 28 -3.36 0.98 0.58
C VAL A 28 -4.17 0.24 -0.48
N ALA A 29 -3.83 0.44 -1.75
CA ALA A 29 -4.42 -0.25 -2.89
C ALA A 29 -3.34 -1.01 -3.66
N PHE A 30 -3.70 -2.20 -4.15
CA PHE A 30 -2.89 -2.98 -5.08
C PHE A 30 -3.59 -2.93 -6.44
N ILE A 31 -2.92 -2.36 -7.43
CA ILE A 31 -3.45 -2.19 -8.79
C ILE A 31 -2.62 -3.09 -9.69
N GLU A 32 -3.26 -4.05 -10.34
CA GLU A 32 -2.57 -4.91 -11.30
C GLU A 32 -2.03 -4.05 -12.46
N ASP A 33 -0.74 -4.16 -12.73
CA ASP A 33 -0.06 -3.44 -13.80
C ASP A 33 0.30 -4.39 -14.93
N SER A 34 -0.53 -4.38 -15.97
CA SER A 34 -0.33 -5.19 -17.16
C SER A 34 0.60 -4.55 -18.18
N THR A 35 1.19 -3.37 -17.93
CA THR A 35 2.01 -2.67 -18.93
C THR A 35 3.40 -3.26 -19.05
N LEU A 36 4.01 -3.64 -17.93
CA LEU A 36 5.35 -4.22 -17.87
C LEU A 36 5.45 -5.67 -18.38
N THR A 37 4.31 -6.37 -18.51
CA THR A 37 4.29 -7.73 -19.09
C THR A 37 4.69 -7.77 -20.56
N THR A 38 4.61 -6.63 -21.27
CA THR A 38 4.91 -6.53 -22.71
C THR A 38 6.27 -5.92 -23.04
N VAL A 39 6.97 -5.34 -22.06
CA VAL A 39 8.27 -4.64 -22.27
C VAL A 39 9.48 -5.59 -22.15
N SER A 40 9.27 -6.87 -21.88
CA SER A 40 10.33 -7.86 -21.74
C SER A 40 10.99 -8.19 -23.09
N THR A 41 11.87 -7.30 -23.54
CA THR A 41 12.78 -7.48 -24.69
C THR A 41 13.72 -8.67 -24.55
N THR A 42 13.76 -9.32 -23.38
CA THR A 42 14.60 -10.47 -23.02
C THR A 42 13.84 -11.80 -22.91
N GLY A 43 12.53 -11.85 -23.23
CA GLY A 43 11.75 -13.09 -23.17
C GLY A 43 11.42 -13.58 -21.75
N MET A 44 11.62 -12.75 -20.72
CA MET A 44 11.15 -13.03 -19.35
C MET A 44 9.72 -12.53 -19.17
N THR A 45 8.78 -13.43 -18.87
CA THR A 45 7.43 -13.05 -18.46
C THR A 45 7.44 -12.66 -16.99
N PHE A 46 6.94 -11.47 -16.69
CA PHE A 46 6.67 -11.04 -15.33
C PHE A 46 5.20 -11.30 -15.03
N ASP A 47 4.92 -12.40 -14.35
CA ASP A 47 3.57 -12.68 -13.88
C ASP A 47 3.30 -11.86 -12.62
N SER A 48 2.08 -11.34 -12.46
CA SER A 48 1.60 -10.72 -11.22
C SER A 48 2.36 -9.44 -10.82
N ILE A 49 2.42 -8.45 -11.73
CA ILE A 49 2.93 -7.11 -11.40
C ILE A 49 1.80 -6.29 -10.79
N TYR A 50 2.08 -5.66 -9.65
CA TYR A 50 1.16 -4.75 -9.01
C TYR A 50 1.85 -3.43 -8.70
N GLN A 51 1.18 -2.33 -9.00
CA GLN A 51 1.46 -1.05 -8.41
C GLN A 51 0.84 -0.99 -7.01
N VAL A 52 1.64 -0.61 -6.02
CA VAL A 52 1.15 -0.34 -4.67
C VAL A 52 0.97 1.16 -4.52
N VAL A 53 -0.25 1.60 -4.22
CA VAL A 53 -0.56 3.00 -3.90
C VAL A 53 -0.81 3.10 -2.41
N ILE A 54 -0.07 3.99 -1.74
CA ILE A 54 -0.22 4.29 -0.31
C ILE A 54 -0.57 5.77 -0.19
N GLU A 55 -1.69 6.04 0.46
CA GLU A 55 -2.22 7.39 0.63
C GLU A 55 -2.56 7.64 2.10
N LYS A 56 -2.14 8.77 2.64
CA LYS A 56 -2.60 9.25 3.94
C LYS A 56 -3.96 9.92 3.76
N ILE A 57 -4.97 9.43 4.47
CA ILE A 57 -6.36 9.96 4.36
C ILE A 57 -6.82 10.73 5.59
N SER A 58 -6.01 10.75 6.64
CA SER A 58 -6.31 11.50 7.86
C SER A 58 -5.62 12.86 7.84
N ASP A 59 -6.16 13.84 8.56
CA ASP A 59 -5.64 15.23 8.53
C ASP A 59 -4.49 15.46 9.51
N GLU A 60 -4.28 14.56 10.48
CA GLU A 60 -3.26 14.71 11.52
C GLU A 60 -1.87 14.77 10.91
N LEU A 61 -1.02 15.68 11.40
CA LEU A 61 0.35 15.77 10.93
C LEU A 61 1.13 14.52 11.34
N GLU A 62 1.90 13.94 10.42
CA GLU A 62 2.78 12.83 10.76
C GLU A 62 3.84 13.33 11.76
N PRO A 63 3.95 12.73 12.96
CA PRO A 63 5.03 13.07 13.86
C PRO A 63 6.35 12.65 13.22
N LEU A 64 7.38 13.47 13.39
CA LEU A 64 8.72 13.17 12.89
C LEU A 64 9.17 11.79 13.39
N ASP A 65 9.38 10.85 12.45
CA ASP A 65 10.00 9.57 12.76
C ASP A 65 11.52 9.69 12.61
N ALA A 66 12.18 10.05 13.71
CA ALA A 66 13.64 10.18 13.78
C ALA A 66 14.40 8.83 13.63
N ARG A 67 13.69 7.71 13.37
CA ARG A 67 14.29 6.38 13.16
C ARG A 67 14.37 5.98 11.69
N VAL A 68 13.89 6.81 10.77
CA VAL A 68 14.12 6.64 9.33
C VAL A 68 15.44 7.35 9.01
N PHE A 69 16.51 6.56 8.87
CA PHE A 69 17.84 6.99 8.41
C PHE A 69 18.09 6.49 6.99
#